data_AF-A0A381Z3Y7-F1
#
_entry.id   AF-A0A381Z3Y7-F1
#
_cell.length_a   1.000
_cell.length_b   1.000
_cell.length_c   1.000
_cell.angle_alpha   90.00
_cell.angle_beta   90.00
_cell.angle_gamma   90.00
#
_symmetry.space_group_name_H-M   'P 1'
#
loop_
_entity.id
_entity.type
_entity.pdbx_description
1 polymer ?
#
loop_
_entity_poly.entity_id
_entity_poly.type
_entity_poly.pdbx_seq_one_letter_code
_entity_poly.pdbx_strand_id
1 'polypeptide(L)' 'VTASLGVDKIRITGGEPLLRRGVESLISQIAAIDSIRDLSLTTNGTHFPSLAKRLKKAGLGRVTLSLDSLDR' A
#
# COMPACT_ATOMS: atom_id res chain seq x y z
N VAL A 1 5.83 14.41 11.11
CA VAL A 1 6.95 15.35 10.83
C VAL A 1 7.16 15.60 9.34
N THR A 2 7.10 14.59 8.46
CA THR A 2 7.24 14.80 6.99
C THR A 2 5.98 15.33 6.32
N ALA A 3 4.79 14.92 6.78
CA ALA A 3 3.50 15.45 6.32
C ALA A 3 3.41 16.99 6.42
N SER A 4 3.93 17.57 7.51
CA SER A 4 4.00 19.03 7.72
C SER A 4 5.00 19.75 6.80
N LEU A 5 5.78 19.03 6.00
CA LEU A 5 6.71 19.58 5.01
C LEU A 5 6.14 19.53 3.57
N GLY A 6 4.83 19.26 3.42
CA GLY A 6 4.14 19.26 2.12
C GLY A 6 4.08 17.91 1.42
N VAL A 7 4.44 16.80 2.10
CA VAL A 7 4.26 15.45 1.55
C VAL A 7 2.78 15.10 1.48
N ASP A 8 2.29 14.82 0.28
CA ASP A 8 0.90 14.42 0.01
C ASP A 8 0.76 13.03 -0.66
N LYS A 9 1.88 12.39 -1.04
CA LYS A 9 1.91 11.05 -1.64
C LYS A 9 2.82 10.12 -0.86
N ILE A 10 2.34 8.91 -0.61
CA ILE A 10 3.10 7.83 0.01
C ILE A 10 2.96 6.56 -0.85
N ARG A 11 4.11 5.92 -1.09
CA ARG A 11 4.19 4.59 -1.69
C ARG A 11 4.81 3.63 -0.69
N ILE A 12 4.05 2.60 -0.32
CA ILE A 12 4.53 1.47 0.47
C ILE A 12 5.24 0.50 -0.46
N THR A 13 6.47 0.17 -0.10
CA THR A 13 7.36 -0.76 -0.81
C THR A 13 8.22 -1.53 0.22
N GLY A 14 9.18 -2.31 -0.25
CA GLY A 14 10.10 -3.09 0.58
C GLY A 14 10.66 -4.26 -0.23
N GLY A 15 10.78 -5.43 0.41
CA GLY A 15 10.78 -6.71 -0.30
C GLY A 15 9.37 -7.00 -0.80
N GLU A 16 8.62 -7.84 -0.08
CA GLU A 16 7.18 -7.99 -0.28
C GLU A 16 6.40 -7.35 0.90
N PRO A 17 5.75 -6.20 0.71
CA PRO A 17 5.12 -5.50 1.83
C PRO A 17 3.94 -6.24 2.44
N LEU A 18 3.26 -7.11 1.68
CA LEU A 18 2.13 -7.91 2.19
C LEU A 18 2.57 -8.99 3.19
N LEU A 19 3.87 -9.33 3.27
CA LEU A 19 4.42 -10.20 4.31
C LEU A 19 4.58 -9.50 5.66
N ARG A 20 4.52 -8.16 5.68
CA ARG A 20 4.64 -7.40 6.91
C ARG A 20 3.38 -7.60 7.76
N ARG A 21 3.54 -8.21 8.94
CA ARG A 21 2.45 -8.33 9.93
C ARG A 21 1.82 -6.96 10.21
N GLY A 22 0.50 -6.87 10.10
CA GLY A 22 -0.25 -5.63 10.36
C GLY A 22 -0.09 -4.55 9.28
N VAL A 23 0.22 -4.92 8.03
CA VAL A 23 0.27 -3.98 6.89
C VAL A 23 -1.02 -3.18 6.73
N GLU A 24 -2.17 -3.76 7.06
CA GLU A 24 -3.47 -3.10 6.99
C GLU A 24 -3.60 -2.01 8.07
N SER A 25 -3.05 -2.26 9.26
CA SER A 25 -3.00 -1.26 10.33
C SER A 25 -2.09 -0.09 9.95
N LEU A 26 -0.94 -0.39 9.34
CA LEU A 26 -0.03 0.64 8.80
C LEU A 26 -0.73 1.50 7.75
N ILE A 27 -1.41 0.86 6.78
CA ILE A 27 -2.17 1.57 5.74
C ILE A 27 -3.24 2.45 6.39
N SER A 28 -3.99 1.93 7.36
CA SER A 28 -5.03 2.70 8.05
C SER A 28 -4.48 3.91 8.81
N GLN A 29 -3.33 3.77 9.45
CA GLN A 29 -2.68 4.88 10.16
C GLN A 29 -2.19 5.95 9.19
N ILE A 30 -1.65 5.56 8.04
CA ILE A 30 -1.19 6.50 7.01
C ILE A 30 -2.38 7.19 6.33
N ALA A 31 -3.44 6.44 6.01
CA ALA A 31 -4.64 6.98 5.37
C ALA A 31 -5.41 7.97 6.26
N ALA A 32 -5.22 7.90 7.58
CA ALA A 32 -5.80 8.85 8.53
C ALA A 32 -5.04 10.19 8.63
N ILE A 33 -3.93 10.35 7.90
CA ILE A 33 -3.18 11.62 7.88
C ILE A 33 -3.81 12.53 6.83
N ASP A 34 -4.45 13.62 7.25
CA ASP A 34 -5.21 14.54 6.40
C ASP A 34 -4.42 15.09 5.19
N SER A 35 -3.11 15.26 5.31
CA SER A 35 -2.28 15.77 4.21
C SER A 35 -2.02 14.73 3.11
N ILE A 36 -2.24 13.44 3.37
CA ILE A 36 -1.94 12.35 2.44
C ILE A 36 -3.12 12.13 1.52
N ARG A 37 -2.94 12.47 0.25
CA ARG A 37 -3.95 12.38 -0.81
C ARG A 37 -3.80 11.12 -1.67
N ASP A 38 -2.58 10.58 -1.76
CA ASP A 38 -2.28 9.39 -2.56
C ASP A 38 -1.51 8.38 -1.72
N LEU A 39 -2.19 7.29 -1.35
CA LEU A 39 -1.60 6.14 -0.69
C LEU A 39 -1.58 4.95 -1.66
N SER A 40 -0.37 4.50 -1.98
CA SER A 40 -0.15 3.42 -2.93
C SER A 40 0.76 2.32 -2.38
N LEU A 41 0.66 1.11 -2.96
CA LEU A 41 1.44 -0.06 -2.59
C LEU A 41 2.02 -0.72 -3.83
N THR A 42 3.28 -1.16 -3.79
CA THR A 42 3.87 -2.06 -4.79
C THR A 42 4.00 -3.47 -4.20
N THR A 43 3.56 -4.50 -4.92
CA THR A 43 3.60 -5.92 -4.48
C THR A 43 3.80 -6.86 -5.66
N ASN A 44 4.38 -8.03 -5.43
CA ASN A 44 4.41 -9.13 -6.41
C ASN A 44 3.03 -9.81 -6.62
N GLY A 45 2.02 -9.42 -5.83
CA GLY A 45 0.64 -9.85 -6.01
C GLY A 45 0.30 -11.22 -5.42
N THR A 46 1.26 -12.03 -4.97
CA THR A 46 1.03 -13.39 -4.46
C THR A 46 0.04 -13.45 -3.29
N HIS A 47 0.10 -12.49 -2.37
CA HIS A 47 -0.81 -12.37 -1.22
C HIS A 47 -1.96 -11.38 -1.44
N PHE A 48 -1.99 -10.70 -2.59
CA PHE A 48 -2.94 -9.62 -2.82
C PHE A 48 -4.40 -10.10 -2.85
N PRO A 49 -4.78 -11.22 -3.51
CA PRO A 49 -6.19 -11.63 -3.61
C PRO A 49 -6.88 -11.81 -2.24
N SER A 50 -6.18 -12.37 -1.25
CA SER A 50 -6.74 -12.60 0.08
C SER A 50 -6.82 -11.32 0.93
N LEU A 51 -5.99 -10.32 0.62
CA LEU A 51 -5.90 -9.07 1.38
C LEU A 51 -6.61 -7.89 0.72
N ALA A 52 -6.92 -7.95 -0.58
CA ALA A 52 -7.41 -6.84 -1.39
C ALA A 52 -8.57 -6.06 -0.74
N LYS A 53 -9.60 -6.77 -0.25
CA LYS A 53 -10.74 -6.13 0.43
C LYS A 53 -10.33 -5.42 1.73
N ARG A 54 -9.44 -6.03 2.51
CA ARG A 54 -8.95 -5.46 3.78
C ARG A 54 -8.06 -4.24 3.54
N LEU A 55 -7.20 -4.30 2.53
CA LEU A 55 -6.34 -3.18 2.10
C LEU A 55 -7.17 -2.00 1.60
N LYS A 56 -8.20 -2.27 0.79
CA LYS A 56 -9.12 -1.22 0.32
C LYS A 56 -9.87 -0.58 1.49
N LYS A 57 -10.38 -1.39 2.43
CA LYS A 57 -11.06 -0.92 3.64
C LYS A 57 -10.12 -0.08 4.53
N ALA A 58 -8.84 -0.43 4.58
CA ALA A 58 -7.84 0.33 5.32
C ALA A 58 -7.49 1.69 4.67
N GLY A 59 -8.00 2.00 3.47
CA GLY A 59 -7.77 3.28 2.81
C GLY A 59 -6.71 3.24 1.69
N LEU A 60 -6.25 2.05 1.28
CA LEU A 60 -5.34 1.94 0.13
C LEU A 60 -6.05 2.39 -1.15
N GLY A 61 -5.46 3.37 -1.85
CA GLY A 61 -6.02 3.97 -3.05
C GLY A 61 -5.59 3.27 -4.33
N ARG A 62 -4.30 2.94 -4.45
CA ARG A 62 -3.69 2.39 -5.68
C ARG A 62 -2.72 1.25 -5.38
N VAL A 63 -2.66 0.28 -6.30
CA VAL A 63 -1.72 -0.84 -6.23
C VAL A 63 -0.94 -0.92 -7.53
N THR A 64 0.37 -1.16 -7.42
CA THR A 64 1.26 -1.53 -8.52
C THR A 64 1.62 -3.00 -8.36
N LEU A 65 1.26 -3.83 -9.34
CA LEU A 65 1.61 -5.26 -9.36
C LEU A 65 2.88 -5.45 -10.19
N SER A 66 3.92 -6.00 -9.58
CA SER A 66 5.11 -6.43 -10.30
C SER A 66 4.84 -7.78 -10.96
N LEU A 67 4.96 -7.84 -12.28
CA LEU A 67 4.73 -9.05 -13.07
C LEU A 67 5.83 -9.15 -14.13
N ASP A 68 6.73 -10.12 -13.96
CA ASP A 68 7.91 -10.25 -14.82
C ASP A 68 7.60 -10.98 -16.14
N SER A 69 6.58 -11.85 -16.14
CA SER A 69 6.15 -12.59 -17.34
C SER A 69 4.68 -13.00 -17.25
N LEU A 70 4.04 -13.12 -18.42
CA LEU A 70 2.74 -13.76 -18.62
C LEU A 70 2.87 -15.15 -19.26
N ASP A 71 4.11 -15.57 -19.49
CA ASP A 71 4.42 -16.82 -20.18
C ASP A 71 4.01 -18.01 -19.31
N ARG A 72 3.40 -19.00 -19.94
CA ARG A 72 2.65 -20.07 -19.29
C ARG A 72 3.36 -21.41 -19.39
#